data_AF-E8KGV4-F1
#
_entry.id   AF-E8KGV4-F1
#
_cell.length_a   1.000
_cell.length_b   1.000
_cell.length_c   1.000
_cell.angle_alpha   90.00
_cell.angle_beta   90.00
_cell.angle_gamma   90.00
#
_symmetry.space_group_name_H-M   'P 1'
#
loop_
_entity.id
_entity.type
_entity.pdbx_description
1 polymer ?
#
loop_
_entity_poly.entity_id
_entity_poly.type
_entity_poly.pdbx_seq_one_letter_code
_entity_poly.pdbx_strand_id
1 'polypeptide(L)' 'MNKMPALSDILVPLHRIIPFSNVEGQGNRTSIFLQGCKLNCLYCHNPETIPRHTPEAKQVSLQYLYEQVMDAVLFI' A
#
# COMPACT_ATOMS: atom_id res chain seq x y z
N MET A 1 -1.51 19.43 -25.04
CA MET A 1 -1.73 18.02 -24.64
C MET A 1 -1.08 17.83 -23.28
N ASN A 2 -1.86 17.66 -22.21
CA ASN A 2 -1.29 17.36 -20.90
C ASN A 2 -0.82 15.90 -20.90
N LYS A 3 0.50 15.69 -20.79
CA LYS A 3 1.10 14.37 -20.67
C LYS A 3 0.69 13.80 -19.32
N MET A 4 0.09 12.61 -19.30
CA MET A 4 -0.19 11.93 -18.03
C MET A 4 1.13 11.61 -17.31
N PRO A 5 1.19 11.72 -15.97
CA PRO A 5 2.39 11.39 -15.20
C PRO A 5 2.75 9.91 -15.37
N ALA A 6 4.04 9.58 -15.41
CA ALA A 6 4.47 8.20 -15.42
C ALA A 6 4.28 7.56 -14.03
N LEU A 7 4.14 6.24 -13.95
CA LEU A 7 3.96 5.53 -12.67
C LEU A 7 5.16 5.71 -11.72
N SER A 8 6.35 5.95 -12.28
CA SER A 8 7.56 6.31 -11.54
C SER A 8 7.45 7.64 -10.79
N ASP A 9 6.62 8.55 -11.29
CA ASP A 9 6.54 9.94 -10.81
C ASP A 9 5.46 10.12 -9.73
N ILE A 10 4.59 9.12 -9.56
CA ILE A 10 3.51 9.12 -8.57
C ILE A 10 4.04 8.50 -7.29
N LEU A 11 4.24 9.31 -6.26
CA LEU A 11 4.71 8.87 -4.94
C LEU A 11 3.55 8.68 -3.96
N VAL A 12 3.61 7.61 -3.18
CA VAL A 12 2.64 7.29 -2.13
C VAL A 12 3.34 6.92 -0.83
N PRO A 13 2.75 7.23 0.34
CA PRO A 13 3.33 6.85 1.63
C PRO A 13 2.94 5.41 1.96
N LEU A 14 3.92 4.53 2.01
CA LEU A 14 3.77 3.10 2.31
C LEU A 14 4.02 2.82 3.78
N HIS A 15 3.10 2.10 4.43
CA HIS A 15 3.28 1.54 5.76
C HIS A 15 3.85 0.13 5.70
N ARG A 16 3.20 -0.77 4.95
CA ARG A 16 3.59 -2.19 4.86
C ARG A 16 3.05 -2.85 3.59
N ILE A 17 3.75 -3.90 3.13
CA ILE A 17 3.24 -4.84 2.14
C ILE A 17 3.17 -6.22 2.78
N ILE A 18 2.04 -6.91 2.62
CA ILE A 18 1.88 -8.32 2.93
C ILE A 18 1.81 -9.06 1.58
N PRO A 19 2.88 -9.77 1.17
CA PRO A 19 2.95 -10.39 -0.15
C PRO A 19 1.83 -11.40 -0.41
N PHE A 20 1.43 -12.14 0.63
CA PHE A 20 0.38 -13.14 0.59
C PHE A 20 -0.57 -13.00 1.77
N SER A 21 -1.87 -12.92 1.48
CA SER A 21 -2.97 -12.92 2.43
C SER A 21 -4.15 -13.70 1.87
N ASN A 22 -4.77 -14.50 2.73
CA ASN A 22 -6.05 -15.19 2.50
C ASN A 22 -7.19 -14.66 3.39
N VAL A 23 -6.93 -13.57 4.13
CA VAL A 23 -7.92 -12.95 5.04
C VAL A 23 -8.54 -11.67 4.46
N GLU A 24 -7.93 -11.07 3.43
CA GLU A 24 -8.44 -9.87 2.75
C GLU A 24 -9.47 -10.19 1.62
N GLY A 25 -10.19 -11.30 1.77
CA GLY A 25 -11.21 -11.80 0.83
C GLY A 25 -10.85 -13.14 0.17
N GLN A 26 -11.62 -13.56 -0.84
CA GLN A 26 -11.42 -14.83 -1.55
C GLN A 26 -10.14 -14.90 -2.40
N GLY A 27 -9.37 -15.98 -2.30
CA GLY A 27 -8.15 -16.20 -3.10
C GLY A 27 -6.89 -15.57 -2.49
N ASN A 28 -5.77 -15.73 -3.18
CA ASN A 28 -4.47 -15.24 -2.73
C ASN A 28 -4.31 -13.76 -3.12
N ARG A 29 -4.06 -12.89 -2.15
CA ARG A 29 -3.87 -11.45 -2.39
C ARG A 29 -2.57 -10.93 -1.82
N THR A 30 -1.97 -10.00 -2.55
CA THR A 30 -1.01 -9.06 -1.98
C THR A 30 -1.77 -7.88 -1.38
N SER A 31 -1.48 -7.57 -0.12
CA SER A 31 -2.13 -6.46 0.60
C SER A 31 -1.13 -5.32 0.77
N ILE A 32 -1.50 -4.13 0.30
CA ILE A 32 -0.67 -2.93 0.41
C ILE A 32 -1.34 -1.98 1.42
N PHE A 33 -0.66 -1.73 2.53
CA PHE A 33 -1.09 -0.80 3.57
C PHE A 33 -0.41 0.54 3.32
N LEU A 34 -1.18 1.55 2.93
CA LEU A 34 -0.71 2.93 2.81
C LEU A 34 -0.78 3.64 4.17
N GLN A 35 0.04 4.67 4.36
CA GLN A 35 0.03 5.49 5.57
C GLN A 35 -0.97 6.66 5.44
N GLY A 36 -1.76 6.87 6.48
CA GLY A 36 -2.71 7.97 6.63
C GLY A 36 -4.15 7.52 6.47
N CYS A 37 -4.96 7.74 7.51
CA CYS A 37 -6.41 7.55 7.49
C CYS A 37 -7.10 8.74 8.13
N LYS A 38 -8.15 9.28 7.49
CA LYS A 38 -8.92 10.42 8.04
C LYS A 38 -9.97 9.99 9.07
N LEU A 39 -10.10 8.70 9.33
CA LEU A 39 -11.02 8.15 10.31
C LEU A 39 -10.29 7.83 11.60
N ASN A 40 -11.01 7.92 12.72
CA ASN A 40 -10.54 7.51 14.04
C ASN A 40 -11.50 6.45 14.61
N CYS A 41 -11.57 5.30 13.95
CA CYS A 41 -12.50 4.23 14.30
C CYS A 41 -12.21 3.69 15.72
N LEU A 42 -13.25 3.48 16.53
CA LEU A 42 -13.13 2.95 17.90
C LEU A 42 -12.40 1.60 17.97
N TYR A 43 -12.56 0.78 16.94
CA TYR A 43 -11.98 -0.56 16.80
C TYR A 43 -11.04 -0.65 15.58
N CYS A 44 -10.27 0.42 15.34
CA CYS A 44 -9.26 0.39 14.27
C CYS A 44 -8.24 -0.72 14.54
N HIS A 45 -8.06 -1.63 13.58
CA HIS A 45 -7.10 -2.73 13.70
C HIS A 45 -5.67 -2.29 13.36
N ASN A 46 -5.51 -1.18 12.65
CA ASN A 46 -4.22 -0.61 12.26
C ASN A 46 -4.13 0.87 12.68
N PRO A 47 -4.25 1.19 13.99
CA PRO A 47 -4.26 2.58 14.48
C PRO A 47 -2.97 3.35 14.13
N GLU A 48 -1.85 2.64 13.96
CA GLU A 48 -0.57 3.18 13.52
C GLU A 48 -0.64 3.79 12.11
N THR A 49 -1.64 3.42 11.30
CA THR A 49 -1.87 3.98 9.96
C THR A 49 -2.69 5.27 9.98
N ILE A 50 -3.29 5.65 11.12
CA ILE A 50 -4.13 6.85 11.21
C ILE A 50 -3.32 8.15 10.97
N PRO A 51 -2.17 8.37 11.63
CA PRO A 51 -1.38 9.57 11.38
C PRO A 51 -0.97 9.68 9.91
N ARG A 52 -1.08 10.88 9.33
CA ARG A 52 -0.70 11.12 7.94
C ARG A 52 0.80 10.95 7.68
N HIS A 53 1.61 11.25 8.69
CA HIS A 53 3.07 11.22 8.61
C HIS A 53 3.62 10.48 9.82
N THR A 54 4.49 9.52 9.57
CA THR A 54 5.24 8.79 10.59
C THR A 54 6.68 8.62 10.10
N PRO A 55 7.67 8.50 11.01
CA PRO A 55 9.05 8.21 10.62
C PRO A 55 9.21 6.88 9.87
N GLU A 56 8.32 5.92 10.11
CA GLU A 56 8.38 4.57 9.54
C GLU A 56 7.80 4.51 8.12
N ALA A 57 6.96 5.48 7.74
CA ALA A 57 6.34 5.51 6.42
C ALA A 57 7.36 5.84 5.33
N LYS A 58 7.39 5.02 4.28
CA LYS A 58 8.31 5.18 3.15
C LYS A 58 7.59 5.80 1.97
N GLN A 59 8.16 6.86 1.39
CA GLN A 59 7.69 7.36 0.09
C GLN A 59 8.18 6.42 -1.01
N VAL A 60 7.25 5.79 -1.72
CA VAL A 60 7.55 4.84 -2.81
C VAL A 60 6.77 5.22 -4.06
N SER A 61 7.27 4.83 -5.24
CA SER A 61 6.56 5.06 -6.49
C SER A 61 5.43 4.06 -6.69
N LEU A 62 4.43 4.43 -7.49
CA LEU A 62 3.37 3.51 -7.92
C LEU A 62 3.95 2.37 -8.77
N GLN A 63 5.01 2.65 -9.54
CA GLN A 63 5.79 1.64 -10.26
C GLN A 63 6.38 0.58 -9.32
N TYR A 64 6.98 0.99 -8.20
CA TYR A 64 7.52 0.06 -7.20
C TYR A 64 6.41 -0.86 -6.64
N LEU A 65 5.25 -0.29 -6.29
CA LEU A 65 4.13 -1.10 -5.78
C LEU A 65 3.63 -2.13 -6.80
N TYR A 66 3.57 -1.75 -8.08
CA TYR A 66 3.22 -2.66 -9.16
C TYR A 66 4.21 -3.84 -9.24
N GLU A 67 5.52 -3.57 -9.19
CA GLU A 67 6.56 -4.61 -9.19
C GLU A 67 6.40 -5.56 -8.00
N GLN A 68 6.13 -5.05 -6.80
CA GLN A 68 5.88 -5.90 -5.62
C GLN A 68 4.67 -6.82 -5.78
N VAL A 69 3.61 -6.35 -6.45
CA VAL A 69 2.45 -7.19 -6.77
C VAL A 69 2.83 -8.26 -7.79
N MET A 70 3.54 -7.89 -8.87
CA MET A 70 3.95 -8.82 -9.92
C MET A 70 4.88 -9.92 -9.38
N ASP A 71 5.80 -9.58 -8.48
CA ASP A 71 6.69 -10.54 -7.83
C ASP A 71 5.92 -11.52 -6.94
N ALA A 72 4.86 -11.05 -6.27
CA ALA A 72 4.02 -11.86 -5.41
C ALA A 72 3.06 -12.79 -6.17
N VAL A 73 2.82 -12.57 -7.47
CA VAL A 73 1.98 -13.45 -8.32
C VAL A 73 2.54 -14.88 -8.38
N LEU A 74 3.86 -15.06 -8.25
CA LEU A 74 4.50 -16.38 -8.33
C LEU A 74 4.16 -17.33 -7.18
N PHE A 75 3.49 -16.85 -6.14
CA PHE A 75 3.00 -17.64 -5.00
C PHE A 75 1.50 -17.99 -5.10
N ILE A 76 0.86 -17.74 -6.26
CA ILE A 76 -0.55 -18.02 -6.55
C ILE A 76 -0.69 -19.29 -7.39
#